data_AF-A0A3D5QYH9-F1
#
_entry.id   AF-A0A3D5QYH9-F1
#
_cell.length_a   1.000
_cell.length_b   1.000
_cell.length_c   1.000
_cell.angle_alpha   90.00
_cell.angle_beta   90.00
_cell.angle_gamma   90.00
#
_symmetry.space_group_name_H-M   'P 1'
#
loop_
_entity.id
_entity.type
_entity.pdbx_description
1 polymer ?
#
loop_
_entity_poly.entity_id
_entity_poly.type
_entity_poly.pdbx_seq_one_letter_code
_entity_poly.pdbx_strand_id
1 'polypeptide(L)'
;MESFISAWQHLPSQISPTLFSIGSFQLRYYSLMYLVAFAVVYLLFAYRIKRREIKFTTDMMQDYMVWAMIGLIVGGRLGYALFYNFSHYMSHPLEIIMPFDFSNGFRFVGLSGMSYHGGLIGVLLVT
;
A
#
# COMPACT_ATOMS: atom_id res chain seq x y z
N MET A 1 -2.46 -38.20 -11.83
CA MET A 1 -3.39 -37.08 -12.04
C MET A 1 -3.90 -36.54 -10.71
N GLU A 2 -4.46 -37.39 -9.84
CA GLU A 2 -4.95 -37.02 -8.49
C GLU A 2 -3.95 -36.23 -7.62
N SER A 3 -2.68 -36.65 -7.60
CA SER A 3 -1.63 -35.96 -6.82
C SER A 3 -1.38 -34.51 -7.29
N PHE A 4 -1.42 -34.25 -8.60
CA PHE A 4 -1.25 -32.92 -9.15
C PHE A 4 -2.45 -32.03 -8.84
N ILE A 5 -3.66 -32.55 -9.00
CA ILE A 5 -4.91 -31.82 -8.72
C ILE A 5 -4.97 -31.43 -7.24
N SER A 6 -4.65 -32.36 -6.34
CA SER A 6 -4.58 -32.09 -4.90
C SER A 6 -3.53 -31.03 -4.57
N ALA A 7 -2.33 -31.11 -5.15
CA ALA A 7 -1.28 -30.11 -4.96
C ALA A 7 -1.71 -28.72 -5.45
N TRP A 8 -2.37 -28.63 -6.61
CA TRP A 8 -2.86 -27.37 -7.18
C TRP A 8 -3.94 -26.72 -6.30
N GLN A 9 -4.88 -27.51 -5.80
CA GLN A 9 -5.97 -27.02 -4.93
C GLN A 9 -5.48 -26.48 -3.59
N HIS A 10 -4.40 -27.05 -3.04
CA HIS A 10 -3.84 -26.65 -1.74
C HIS A 10 -2.64 -25.72 -1.86
N LEU A 11 -2.31 -25.26 -3.06
CA LEU A 11 -1.18 -24.37 -3.31
C LEU A 11 -1.26 -23.06 -2.48
N PRO A 12 -2.42 -22.39 -2.33
CA PRO A 12 -2.52 -21.18 -1.52
C PRO A 12 -2.18 -21.37 -0.03
N SER A 13 -2.49 -22.54 0.55
CA SER A 13 -2.21 -22.80 1.97
C SER A 13 -0.73 -23.03 2.24
N GLN A 14 0.06 -23.31 1.20
CA GLN A 14 1.51 -23.51 1.30
C GLN A 14 2.30 -22.20 1.07
N ILE A 15 1.63 -21.12 0.64
CA ILE A 15 2.28 -19.83 0.38
C ILE A 15 2.29 -18.97 1.64
N SER A 16 3.48 -18.58 2.08
CA SER A 16 3.63 -17.57 3.12
C SER A 16 3.36 -16.16 2.55
N PRO A 17 2.55 -15.31 3.23
CA PRO A 17 2.33 -13.93 2.78
C PRO A 17 3.56 -13.03 2.98
N THR A 18 4.52 -13.45 3.80
CA THR A 18 5.75 -12.72 4.10
C THR A 18 6.92 -13.27 3.29
N LEU A 19 7.66 -12.39 2.61
CA LEU A 19 8.89 -12.73 1.89
C LEU A 19 10.02 -13.05 2.87
N PHE A 20 10.24 -12.16 3.84
CA PHE A 20 11.14 -12.39 4.98
C PHE A 20 10.71 -11.54 6.17
N SER A 21 11.27 -11.84 7.34
CA SER A 21 11.04 -11.08 8.57
C SER A 21 12.35 -10.88 9.34
N ILE A 22 12.51 -9.72 9.95
CA ILE A 22 13.61 -9.38 10.85
C ILE A 22 12.98 -8.82 12.14
N GLY A 23 12.93 -9.63 13.19
CA GLY A 23 12.24 -9.26 14.43
C GLY A 23 10.74 -9.01 14.19
N SER A 24 10.25 -7.82 14.55
CA SER A 24 8.85 -7.42 14.30
C SER A 24 8.59 -6.92 12.88
N PHE A 25 9.64 -6.59 12.11
CA PHE A 25 9.50 -6.15 10.73
C PHE A 25 9.22 -7.32 9.80
N GLN A 26 8.16 -7.20 9.00
CA GLN A 26 7.78 -8.20 8.00
C GLN A 26 7.63 -7.55 6.63
N LEU A 27 8.42 -8.01 5.65
CA LEU A 27 8.22 -7.61 4.26
C LEU A 27 7.22 -8.57 3.61
N ARG A 28 6.10 -8.05 3.14
CA ARG A 28 5.01 -8.85 2.54
C ARG A 28 5.05 -8.80 1.02
N TYR A 29 4.66 -9.90 0.38
CA TYR A 29 4.62 -9.97 -1.09
C TYR A 29 3.69 -8.91 -1.69
N TYR A 30 2.52 -8.67 -1.08
CA TYR A 30 1.60 -7.66 -1.60
C TYR A 30 2.21 -6.25 -1.58
N SER A 31 3.03 -5.92 -0.57
CA SER A 31 3.73 -4.64 -0.49
C SER A 31 4.72 -4.48 -1.64
N LEU A 32 5.42 -5.56 -1.98
CA LEU A 32 6.31 -5.58 -3.14
C LEU A 32 5.53 -5.43 -4.45
N MET A 33 4.36 -6.05 -4.56
CA MET A 33 3.51 -5.92 -5.75
C MET A 33 3.01 -4.48 -5.95
N TYR A 34 2.81 -3.70 -4.89
CA TYR A 34 2.55 -2.25 -5.05
C TYR A 34 3.74 -1.53 -5.70
N LEU A 35 4.98 -1.81 -5.27
CA LEU A 35 6.18 -1.22 -5.89
C LEU A 35 6.30 -1.62 -7.36
N VAL A 36 6.04 -2.90 -7.68
CA VAL A 36 6.03 -3.38 -9.07
C VAL A 36 4.97 -2.64 -9.88
N ALA A 37 3.76 -2.47 -9.34
CA ALA A 37 2.69 -1.73 -10.04
C ALA A 37 3.10 -0.28 -10.33
N PHE A 38 3.69 0.43 -9.36
CA PHE A 38 4.21 1.78 -9.59
C PHE A 38 5.31 1.82 -10.64
N ALA A 39 6.26 0.89 -10.59
CA ALA A 39 7.33 0.79 -11.57
C ALA A 39 6.79 0.55 -12.99
N VAL A 40 5.82 -0.36 -13.15
CA VAL A 40 5.17 -0.65 -14.44
C VAL A 40 4.46 0.60 -14.97
N VAL A 41 3.68 1.29 -14.13
CA VAL A 41 2.99 2.53 -14.55
C VAL A 41 4.00 3.59 -14.99
N TYR A 42 5.06 3.81 -14.21
CA TYR A 42 6.13 4.75 -14.54
C TYR A 42 6.79 4.44 -15.88
N LEU A 43 7.21 3.19 -16.09
CA LEU A 43 7.87 2.76 -17.32
C LEU A 43 6.96 2.89 -18.54
N LEU A 44 5.68 2.54 -18.40
CA LEU A 44 4.70 2.69 -19.49
C LEU A 44 4.47 4.15 -19.86
N PHE A 45 4.34 5.04 -18.88
CA PHE A 45 4.19 6.48 -19.14
C PHE A 45 5.44 7.07 -19.78
N ALA A 46 6.62 6.80 -19.22
CA ALA A 46 7.89 7.26 -19.77
C ALA A 46 8.08 6.80 -21.22
N TYR A 47 7.70 5.55 -21.51
CA TYR A 47 7.73 5.01 -22.87
C TYR A 47 6.80 5.78 -23.83
N ARG A 48 5.55 6.04 -23.43
CA ARG A 48 4.56 6.78 -24.25
C ARG A 48 4.96 8.25 -24.47
N ILE A 49 5.53 8.90 -23.45
CA ILE A 49 6.08 10.25 -23.53
C ILE A 49 7.23 10.29 -24.55
N LYS A 50 8.17 9.34 -24.47
CA LYS A 50 9.28 9.23 -25.42
C LYS A 50 8.81 9.03 -26.87
N ARG A 51 7.68 8.34 -27.06
CA ARG A 51 7.04 8.16 -28.36
C ARG A 51 6.18 9.34 -28.83
N ARG A 52 6.08 10.40 -28.03
CA ARG A 52 5.24 11.59 -28.28
C ARG A 52 3.75 11.24 -28.45
N GLU A 53 3.31 10.11 -27.89
CA GLU A 53 1.90 9.69 -27.88
C GLU A 53 1.08 10.50 -26.87
N ILE A 54 1.75 11.13 -25.90
CA ILE A 54 1.15 11.92 -24.82
C ILE A 54 1.94 13.23 -24.67
N LYS A 55 1.23 14.35 -24.49
CA LYS A 55 1.81 15.69 -24.32
C LYS A 55 2.09 16.03 -22.84
N PHE A 56 2.68 15.11 -22.10
CA PHE A 56 3.15 15.34 -20.72
C PHE A 56 4.65 15.18 -20.64
N THR A 57 5.29 15.86 -19.69
CA THR A 57 6.70 15.65 -19.37
C THR A 57 6.84 14.51 -18.36
N THR A 58 8.02 13.90 -18.31
CA THR A 58 8.32 12.88 -17.30
C THR A 58 8.21 13.45 -15.88
N ASP A 59 8.62 14.71 -15.69
CA ASP A 59 8.58 15.38 -14.39
C ASP A 59 7.13 15.56 -13.88
N MET A 60 6.22 16.01 -14.74
CA MET A 60 4.79 16.12 -14.38
C MET A 60 4.20 14.76 -13.97
N MET A 61 4.63 13.68 -14.62
CA MET A 61 4.16 12.34 -14.30
C MET A 61 4.71 11.87 -12.95
N GLN A 62 5.99 12.14 -12.66
CA GLN A 62 6.59 11.85 -11.37
C GLN A 62 5.90 12.63 -10.24
N ASP A 63 5.65 13.92 -10.44
CA ASP A 63 4.94 14.77 -9.48
C ASP A 63 3.54 14.21 -9.20
N TYR A 64 2.79 13.87 -10.26
CA TYR A 64 1.47 13.24 -10.12
C TYR A 64 1.53 11.94 -9.31
N MET A 65 2.48 11.04 -9.62
CA MET A 65 2.62 9.78 -8.88
C MET A 65 2.90 9.99 -7.40
N VAL A 66 3.79 10.95 -7.07
CA VAL A 66 4.15 11.26 -5.69
C VAL A 66 2.93 11.79 -4.93
N TRP A 67 2.21 12.76 -5.49
CA TRP A 67 1.00 13.29 -4.87
C TRP A 67 -0.10 12.25 -4.74
N ALA A 68 -0.32 11.44 -5.79
CA ALA A 68 -1.27 10.32 -5.73
C ALA A 68 -0.91 9.32 -4.62
N MET A 69 0.36 8.96 -4.47
CA MET A 69 0.81 8.06 -3.39
C MET A 69 0.60 8.66 -2.00
N ILE A 70 0.92 9.95 -1.82
CA ILE A 70 0.69 10.67 -0.56
C ILE A 70 -0.80 10.72 -0.24
N GLY A 71 -1.64 11.12 -1.19
CA GLY A 71 -3.09 11.16 -1.03
C GLY A 71 -3.69 9.79 -0.69
N LEU A 72 -3.21 8.73 -1.35
CA LEU A 72 -3.63 7.36 -1.09
C LEU A 72 -3.28 6.93 0.34
N ILE A 73 -2.05 7.18 0.79
CA ILE A 73 -1.58 6.76 2.12
C ILE A 73 -2.30 7.57 3.22
N VAL A 74 -2.29 8.89 3.09
CA VAL A 74 -2.90 9.79 4.08
C VAL A 74 -4.41 9.59 4.13
N GLY A 75 -5.08 9.61 2.98
CA GLY A 75 -6.52 9.39 2.88
C GLY A 75 -6.91 8.00 3.34
N GLY A 76 -6.13 6.97 2.99
CA GLY A 76 -6.38 5.61 3.44
C GLY A 76 -6.30 5.49 4.96
N ARG A 77 -5.31 6.13 5.57
CA ARG A 77 -5.11 6.07 7.02
C ARG A 77 -6.14 6.88 7.78
N LEU A 78 -6.43 8.11 7.35
CA LEU A 78 -7.47 8.95 7.93
C LEU A 78 -8.86 8.35 7.74
N GLY A 79 -9.17 7.86 6.55
CA GLY A 79 -10.43 7.18 6.29
C GLY A 79 -10.59 5.92 7.14
N TYR A 80 -9.48 5.21 7.44
CA TYR A 80 -9.56 4.08 8.36
C TYR A 80 -9.92 4.53 9.78
N ALA A 81 -9.23 5.55 10.27
CA ALA A 81 -9.46 6.12 11.58
C ALA A 81 -10.89 6.66 11.71
N LEU A 82 -11.40 7.38 10.71
CA LEU A 82 -12.72 8.01 10.73
C LEU A 82 -13.87 7.03 10.54
N PHE A 83 -13.75 6.07 9.61
CA PHE A 83 -14.87 5.22 9.23
C PHE A 83 -14.97 3.93 10.03
N TYR A 84 -13.85 3.39 10.53
CA TYR A 84 -13.84 2.07 11.16
C TYR A 84 -13.48 2.10 12.66
N ASN A 85 -12.64 3.04 13.11
CA ASN A 85 -12.10 3.01 14.48
C ASN A 85 -12.08 4.40 15.16
N PHE A 86 -13.09 5.22 14.91
CA PHE A 86 -13.13 6.62 15.32
C PHE A 86 -12.95 6.82 16.83
N SER A 87 -13.69 6.05 17.65
CA SER A 87 -13.62 6.18 19.11
C SER A 87 -12.22 5.92 19.66
N HIS A 88 -11.50 4.94 19.09
CA HIS A 88 -10.15 4.58 19.52
C HIS A 88 -9.14 5.69 19.21
N TYR A 89 -9.17 6.19 17.96
CA TYR A 89 -8.25 7.23 17.52
C TYR A 89 -8.55 8.62 18.09
N MET A 90 -9.78 8.86 18.56
CA MET A 90 -10.09 10.08 19.31
C MET A 90 -9.35 10.11 20.66
N SER A 91 -9.26 8.97 21.34
CA SER A 91 -8.47 8.84 22.56
C SER A 91 -6.96 8.77 22.31
N HIS A 92 -6.54 8.27 21.14
CA HIS A 92 -5.13 8.05 20.81
C HIS A 92 -4.78 8.59 19.41
N PRO A 93 -4.81 9.92 19.19
CA PRO A 93 -4.65 10.51 17.86
C PRO A 93 -3.26 10.26 17.24
N LEU A 94 -2.23 10.10 18.06
CA LEU A 94 -0.87 9.82 17.58
C LEU A 94 -0.76 8.45 16.91
N GLU A 95 -1.60 7.48 17.28
CA GLU A 95 -1.61 6.13 16.68
C GLU A 95 -2.08 6.13 15.22
N ILE A 96 -2.70 7.22 14.75
CA ILE A 96 -3.04 7.38 13.33
C ILE A 96 -1.77 7.37 12.48
N ILE A 97 -0.67 7.98 12.93
CA ILE A 97 0.55 8.10 12.13
C ILE A 97 1.70 7.22 12.64
N MET A 98 1.60 6.74 13.88
CA MET A 98 2.67 6.00 14.54
C MET A 98 2.72 4.55 14.02
N PRO A 99 3.87 4.10 13.45
CA PRO A 99 4.01 2.74 12.93
C PRO A 99 4.49 1.73 14.00
N PHE A 100 4.50 2.14 15.27
CA PHE A 100 4.98 1.36 16.40
C PHE A 100 3.85 1.11 17.39
N ASP A 101 3.79 -0.10 17.91
CA ASP A 101 2.96 -0.49 19.04
C ASP A 101 3.87 -0.72 20.25
N PHE A 102 3.47 -0.17 21.40
CA PHE A 102 4.20 -0.23 22.68
C PHE A 102 3.47 -1.08 23.73
N SER A 103 2.25 -1.56 23.44
CA SER A 103 1.42 -2.31 24.40
C SER A 103 2.06 -3.63 24.85
N ASN A 104 2.89 -4.23 24.00
CA ASN A 104 3.58 -5.50 24.24
C ASN A 104 5.08 -5.37 23.93
N GLY A 105 5.71 -4.29 24.39
CA GLY A 105 7.10 -3.94 24.08
C GLY A 105 7.25 -3.20 22.76
N PHE A 106 8.49 -2.97 22.29
CA PHE A 106 8.75 -2.20 21.07
C PHE A 106 8.52 -3.06 19.81
N ARG A 107 7.38 -2.85 19.13
CA ARG A 107 7.03 -3.61 17.91
C ARG A 107 6.72 -2.68 16.75
N PHE A 108 7.37 -2.90 15.61
CA PHE A 108 6.99 -2.27 14.36
C PHE A 108 5.76 -2.99 13.79
N VAL A 109 4.63 -2.30 13.73
CA VAL A 109 3.37 -2.80 13.13
C VAL A 109 3.11 -2.17 11.76
N GLY A 110 3.83 -1.09 11.43
CA GLY A 110 3.58 -0.28 10.24
C GLY A 110 2.25 0.46 10.32
N LEU A 111 1.81 1.03 9.19
CA LEU A 111 0.47 1.64 9.07
C LEU A 111 -0.57 0.54 8.83
N SER A 112 -0.80 -0.29 9.85
CA SER A 112 -1.82 -1.35 9.79
C SER A 112 -3.22 -0.75 9.90
N GLY A 113 -4.13 -1.14 9.00
CA GLY A 113 -5.48 -0.57 8.90
C GLY A 113 -5.52 0.62 7.95
N MET A 114 -5.97 0.36 6.72
CA MET A 114 -6.12 1.33 5.63
C MET A 114 -7.52 1.20 5.04
N SER A 115 -8.15 2.34 4.73
CA SER A 115 -9.44 2.41 4.06
C SER A 115 -9.25 2.54 2.56
N TYR A 116 -9.86 1.64 1.79
CA TYR A 116 -9.89 1.78 0.33
C TYR A 116 -10.58 3.09 -0.10
N HIS A 117 -11.77 3.37 0.45
CA HIS A 117 -12.54 4.58 0.16
C HIS A 117 -11.79 5.84 0.59
N GLY A 118 -11.17 5.81 1.77
CA GLY A 118 -10.33 6.91 2.24
C GLY A 118 -9.16 7.18 1.29
N GLY A 119 -8.50 6.12 0.81
CA GLY A 119 -7.41 6.24 -0.16
C GLY A 119 -7.88 6.81 -1.48
N LEU A 120 -9.01 6.36 -2.00
CA LEU A 120 -9.61 6.89 -3.23
C LEU A 120 -9.94 8.39 -3.10
N ILE A 121 -10.62 8.77 -2.01
CA ILE A 121 -10.95 10.19 -1.73
C ILE A 121 -9.67 11.00 -1.62
N GLY A 122 -8.66 10.48 -0.90
CA GLY A 122 -7.39 11.16 -0.72
C GLY A 122 -6.65 11.41 -2.04
N VAL A 123 -6.63 10.44 -2.97
CA VAL A 123 -6.09 10.64 -4.32
C VAL A 123 -6.85 11.74 -5.05
N LEU A 124 -8.18 11.63 -5.13
CA LEU A 124 -9.03 12.58 -5.86
C LEU A 124 -8.93 14.04 -5.36
N LEU A 125 -8.53 14.24 -4.11
CA LEU A 125 -8.36 15.58 -3.54
C LEU A 125 -7.01 16.21 -3.84
N VAL A 126 -5.97 15.42 -4.11
CA VAL A 126 -4.58 15.91 -4.25
C VAL A 126 -4.03 15.82 -5.67
N THR A 127 -4.74 15.14 -6.57
CA THR A 127 -4.40 15.01 -8.00
C THR A 127 -5.45 15.65 -8.87
#